data_AF-A0A1Y5EPA9-F1
#
_entry.id   AF-A0A1Y5EPA9-F1
#
_cell.length_a   1.000
_cell.length_b   1.000
_cell.length_c   1.000
_cell.angle_alpha   90.00
_cell.angle_beta   90.00
_cell.angle_gamma   90.00
#
_symmetry.space_group_name_H-M   'P 1'
#
loop_
_entity.id
_entity.type
_entity.pdbx_description
1 polymer ?
#
loop_
_entity_poly.entity_id
_entity_poly.type
_entity_poly.pdbx_seq_one_letter_code
_entity_poly.pdbx_strand_id
1 'polypeptide(L)' 'MGVKSVSLQDKKSIIIDFLKKCNLYSDQKLLDYERRMNHASEHEGGELLQKKHDWTSYRDFNRYTIEELSGDELDDWL' A
#
# COMPACT_ATOMS: atom_id res chain seq x y z
N MET A 1 36.27 12.66 3.01
CA MET A 1 35.13 11.96 3.63
C MET A 1 34.37 11.27 2.51
N GLY A 2 34.48 9.94 2.39
CA GLY A 2 33.78 9.20 1.34
C GLY A 2 32.29 9.15 1.64
N VAL A 3 31.44 9.52 0.68
CA VAL A 3 29.99 9.30 0.77
C VAL A 3 29.80 7.79 0.91
N LYS A 4 29.35 7.31 2.08
CA LYS A 4 28.97 5.91 2.25
C LYS A 4 27.79 5.66 1.32
N SER A 5 27.99 4.92 0.24
CA SER A 5 26.91 4.51 -0.65
C SER A 5 26.01 3.53 0.12
N VAL A 6 24.72 3.85 0.19
CA VAL A 6 23.70 2.95 0.73
C VAL A 6 23.63 1.73 -0.19
N SER A 7 23.73 0.53 0.37
CA SER A 7 23.69 -0.71 -0.43
C SER A 7 22.32 -0.90 -1.09
N LEU A 8 22.24 -1.70 -2.15
CA LEU A 8 20.95 -2.03 -2.77
C LEU A 8 20.00 -2.68 -1.76
N GLN A 9 20.52 -3.54 -0.88
CA GLN A 9 19.73 -4.20 0.15
C GLN A 9 19.18 -3.21 1.18
N ASP A 10 19.99 -2.24 1.61
CA ASP A 10 19.53 -1.18 2.52
C ASP A 10 18.43 -0.33 1.85
N LYS A 11 18.56 -0.04 0.54
CA LYS A 11 17.52 0.68 -0.21
C LYS A 11 16.23 -0.13 -0.29
N LYS A 12 16.30 -1.42 -0.66
CA LYS A 12 15.15 -2.32 -0.70
C LYS A 12 14.45 -2.38 0.66
N SER A 13 15.21 -2.52 1.74
CA SER A 13 14.70 -2.55 3.12
C SER A 13 13.93 -1.28 3.49
N ILE A 14 14.50 -0.09 3.20
CA ILE A 14 13.85 1.20 3.45
C ILE A 14 12.52 1.32 2.69
N ILE A 15 12.49 0.90 1.42
CA ILE A 15 11.28 0.95 0.58
C ILE A 15 10.22 -0.02 1.12
N ILE A 16 10.60 -1.26 1.44
CA ILE A 16 9.69 -2.26 2.02
C ILE A 16 9.06 -1.74 3.33
N ASP A 17 9.86 -1.15 4.21
CA ASP A 17 9.37 -0.60 5.47
C ASP A 17 8.40 0.56 5.26
N PHE A 18 8.64 1.39 4.25
CA PHE A 18 7.72 2.44 3.85
C PHE A 18 6.39 1.87 3.33
N LEU A 19 6.44 0.90 2.40
CA LEU A 19 5.25 0.27 1.83
C LEU A 19 4.41 -0.46 2.90
N LYS A 20 5.06 -1.09 3.89
CA LYS A 20 4.36 -1.69 5.04
C LYS A 20 3.58 -0.65 5.84
N LYS A 21 4.16 0.54 6.07
CA LYS A 21 3.45 1.64 6.75
C LYS A 21 2.29 2.17 5.91
N CYS A 22 2.44 2.25 4.58
CA CYS A 22 1.36 2.59 3.67
C CYS A 22 0.21 1.57 3.75
N ASN A 23 0.52 0.28 3.84
CA ASN A 23 -0.49 -0.78 4.00
C ASN A 23 -1.24 -0.66 5.32
N LEU A 24 -0.53 -0.43 6.43
CA LEU A 24 -1.16 -0.19 7.73
C LEU A 24 -2.11 1.01 7.69
N TYR A 25 -1.70 2.10 7.04
CA TYR A 25 -2.57 3.27 6.88
C TYR A 25 -3.79 2.97 6.00
N SER A 26 -3.60 2.18 4.93
CA SER A 26 -4.69 1.74 4.05
C SER A 26 -5.70 0.89 4.80
N ASP A 27 -5.25 -0.03 5.66
CA ASP A 27 -6.13 -0.86 6.49
C ASP A 27 -6.96 0.00 7.45
N GLN A 28 -6.37 1.04 8.05
CA GLN A 28 -7.10 1.99 8.89
C GLN A 28 -8.19 2.73 8.11
N LYS A 29 -7.92 3.11 6.84
CA LYS A 29 -8.93 3.75 5.98
C LYS A 29 -10.05 2.80 5.60
N LEU A 30 -9.72 1.55 5.26
CA LEU A 30 -10.71 0.53 4.92
C LEU A 30 -11.65 0.26 6.11
N LEU A 31 -11.11 0.11 7.32
CA LEU A 31 -11.90 -0.03 8.55
C LEU A 31 -12.78 1.20 8.82
N ASP A 32 -12.28 2.40 8.56
CA ASP A 32 -13.08 3.62 8.71
C ASP A 32 -14.28 3.64 7.77
N TYR A 33 -14.08 3.30 6.50
CA TYR A 33 -15.17 3.21 5.54
C TYR A 33 -16.16 2.12 5.94
N GLU A 34 -15.71 0.92 6.29
CA GLU A 34 -16.60 -0.14 6.76
C GLU A 34 -17.51 0.29 7.90
N ARG A 35 -16.98 1.04 8.89
CA ARG A 35 -17.80 1.61 9.98
C ARG A 35 -18.83 2.62 9.47
N ARG A 36 -18.46 3.48 8.52
CA ARG A 36 -19.34 4.49 7.95
C ARG A 36 -20.46 3.91 7.10
N MET A 37 -20.25 2.74 6.47
CA MET A 37 -21.28 2.10 5.63
C MET A 37 -22.55 1.79 6.39
N ASN A 38 -22.42 1.43 7.67
CA ASN A 38 -23.56 1.07 8.51
C ASN A 38 -24.54 2.24 8.74
N HIS A 39 -24.13 3.46 8.43
CA HIS A 39 -24.91 4.69 8.63
C HIS A 39 -25.03 5.53 7.37
N ALA A 40 -24.53 5.03 6.22
CA ALA A 40 -24.48 5.79 4.98
C ALA A 40 -25.86 5.88 4.33
N SER A 41 -26.16 7.05 3.77
CA SER A 41 -27.26 7.18 2.79
C SER A 41 -26.91 6.41 1.50
N GLU A 42 -27.88 6.13 0.64
CA GLU A 42 -27.65 5.41 -0.62
C GLU A 42 -26.60 6.09 -1.52
N HIS A 43 -26.65 7.43 -1.61
CA HIS A 43 -25.65 8.22 -2.34
C HIS A 43 -24.26 8.15 -1.68
N GLU A 44 -24.17 8.30 -0.35
CA GLU A 44 -22.89 8.19 0.36
C GLU A 44 -22.30 6.78 0.27
N GLY A 45 -23.15 5.75 0.26
CA GLY A 45 -22.77 4.35 0.11
C GLY A 45 -22.03 4.10 -1.20
N GLY A 46 -22.49 4.69 -2.32
CA GLY A 46 -21.82 4.58 -3.61
C GLY A 46 -20.39 5.15 -3.59
N GLU A 47 -20.21 6.36 -3.07
CA GLU A 47 -18.88 6.98 -2.96
C GLU A 47 -17.94 6.20 -2.04
N LEU A 48 -18.48 5.69 -0.94
CA LEU A 48 -17.72 4.95 0.04
C LEU A 48 -17.29 3.57 -0.48
N LEU A 49 -18.11 2.92 -1.30
CA LEU A 49 -17.74 1.68 -2.01
C LEU A 49 -16.59 1.93 -2.99
N GLN A 50 -16.64 3.03 -3.76
CA GLN A 50 -15.55 3.40 -4.67
C GLN A 50 -14.25 3.66 -3.90
N LYS A 51 -14.31 4.44 -2.81
CA LYS A 51 -13.14 4.68 -1.95
C LYS A 51 -12.59 3.37 -1.38
N LYS A 52 -13.46 2.45 -0.94
CA LYS A 52 -13.03 1.13 -0.44
C LYS A 52 -12.31 0.33 -1.53
N HIS A 53 -12.83 0.33 -2.75
CA HIS A 53 -12.18 -0.31 -3.90
C HIS A 53 -10.78 0.27 -4.13
N ASP A 54 -10.66 1.59 -4.26
CA ASP A 54 -9.39 2.26 -4.58
C ASP A 54 -8.31 2.00 -3.52
N TRP A 55 -8.68 2.06 -2.24
CA TRP A 55 -7.75 1.75 -1.14
C TRP A 55 -7.37 0.26 -1.08
N THR A 56 -8.27 -0.63 -1.51
CA THR A 56 -7.95 -2.06 -1.62
C THR A 56 -6.94 -2.30 -2.74
N SER A 57 -7.16 -1.72 -3.92
CA SER A 57 -6.23 -1.80 -5.05
C SER A 57 -4.86 -1.23 -4.71
N TYR A 58 -4.80 -0.08 -4.02
CA TYR A 58 -3.55 0.51 -3.56
C TYR A 58 -2.77 -0.41 -2.60
N ARG A 59 -3.47 -1.01 -1.63
CA ARG A 59 -2.85 -1.97 -0.68
C ARG A 59 -2.35 -3.22 -1.38
N ASP A 60 -3.13 -3.75 -2.33
CA ASP A 60 -2.75 -4.95 -3.08
C ASP A 60 -1.54 -4.68 -3.97
N PHE A 61 -1.49 -3.53 -4.65
CA PHE A 61 -0.30 -3.08 -5.39
C PHE A 61 0.94 -3.08 -4.50
N ASN A 62 0.87 -2.40 -3.35
CA ASN A 62 2.01 -2.35 -2.41
C ASN A 62 2.41 -3.75 -1.91
N ARG A 63 1.46 -4.68 -1.71
CA ARG A 63 1.76 -6.07 -1.32
C ARG A 63 2.57 -6.76 -2.40
N TYR A 64 2.14 -6.69 -3.66
CA TYR A 64 2.89 -7.26 -4.78
C TYR A 64 4.28 -6.63 -4.91
N THR A 65 4.40 -5.31 -4.80
CA THR A 65 5.71 -4.63 -4.82
C THR A 65 6.63 -5.06 -3.68
N ILE A 66 6.10 -5.30 -2.47
CA ILE A 66 6.91 -5.84 -1.36
C ILE A 66 7.41 -7.25 -1.68
N GLU A 67 6.55 -8.11 -2.25
CA GLU A 67 6.91 -9.47 -2.66
C GLU A 67 8.04 -9.45 -3.71
N GLU A 68 7.93 -8.62 -4.74
CA GLU A 68 8.96 -8.42 -5.77
C GLU A 68 10.27 -7.87 -5.18
N LEU A 69 10.20 -6.84 -4.34
CA LEU A 69 11.40 -6.25 -3.73
C LEU A 69 12.12 -7.23 -2.79
N SER A 70 11.36 -8.12 -2.15
CA SER A 70 11.88 -9.18 -1.26
C SER A 70 12.45 -10.37 -2.04
N GLY A 71 12.10 -10.51 -3.32
CA GLY A 71 12.64 -11.50 -4.23
C GLY A 71 13.98 -11.11 -4.86
N ASP A 72 14.52 -12.05 -5.64
CA ASP A 72 15.76 -11.88 -6.40
C ASP A 72 15.54 -11.11 -7.71
N GLU A 73 14.32 -11.18 -8.27
CA GLU A 73 13.92 -10.50 -9.50
C GLU A 73 12.77 -9.52 -9.20
N LEU A 74 12.95 -8.24 -9.56
CA LEU A 74 11.81 -7.38 -9.85
C LEU A 74 11.35 -7.80 -11.23
N ASP A 75 10.08 -8.15 -11.43
CA ASP A 75 9.57 -8.42 -12.77
C ASP A 75 9.98 -7.26 -13.68
N ASP A 76 10.62 -7.57 -14.80
CA ASP A 76 11.08 -6.64 -15.83
C ASP A 76 9.85 -6.03 -16.55
N TRP A 77 9.03 -5.26 -15.83
CA TRP A 77 7.89 -4.52 -16.38
C TRP A 77 8.33 -3.30 -17.23
N LEU A 78 9.34 -3.52 -18.08
CA LEU A 78 9.79 -2.68 -19.20
C LEU A 78 9.52 -3.37 -20.53
#